data_AF-Q8ZZS6-F1
#
_entry.id   AF-Q8ZZS6-F1
#
_cell.length_a   1.000
_cell.length_b   1.000
_cell.length_c   1.000
_cell.angle_alpha   90.00
_cell.angle_beta   90.00
_cell.angle_gamma   90.00
#
_symmetry.space_group_name_H-M   'P 1'
#
loop_
_entity.id
_entity.type
_entity.pdbx_description
1 polymer ?
#
loop_
_entity_poly.entity_id
_entity_poly.type
_entity_poly.pdbx_seq_one_letter_code
_entity_poly.pdbx_strand_id
1 'polypeptide(L)'
;MTSASTEELLRRAVTETNEIRDVAEMVLKTIIYHMRNLYELYNEFIADLERGDLKLETYIREIEELEKDLEIDLDFFQRTLETKEEIKKTAEEIGITGEHRAVVLLINLPTLLKRVGCKTENMGMVMLGIALGHAYGGRIKNSLCALFAATAAQKNKWKYAADIWRQCLGVDLETEVRLICGLSKIVEDFNLDKLGSLSDVLEELRRT
;
A
#
# COMPACT_ATOMS: atom_id res chain seq x y z
N MET A 1 -38.90 30.17 -28.95
CA MET A 1 -38.72 28.71 -28.77
C MET A 1 -37.23 28.44 -28.60
N THR A 2 -36.70 28.47 -27.38
CA THR A 2 -35.28 28.13 -27.06
C THR A 2 -35.04 27.80 -25.56
N SER A 3 -36.08 27.75 -24.71
CA SER A 3 -35.90 27.42 -23.28
C SER A 3 -35.71 25.91 -23.03
N ALA A 4 -36.30 25.06 -23.87
CA ALA A 4 -36.29 23.61 -23.69
C ALA A 4 -34.88 22.99 -23.76
N SER A 5 -33.98 23.48 -24.61
CA SER A 5 -32.63 22.88 -24.72
C SER A 5 -31.71 23.25 -23.56
N THR A 6 -31.87 24.43 -22.96
CA THR A 6 -31.01 24.88 -21.85
C THR A 6 -31.41 24.19 -20.55
N GLU A 7 -32.71 23.99 -20.34
CA GLU A 7 -33.27 23.31 -19.17
C GLU A 7 -32.93 21.80 -19.19
N GLU A 8 -32.94 21.18 -20.37
CA GLU A 8 -32.56 19.78 -20.56
C GLU A 8 -31.05 19.56 -20.41
N LEU A 9 -30.22 20.49 -20.90
CA LEU A 9 -28.77 20.49 -20.66
C LEU A 9 -28.42 20.69 -19.18
N LEU A 10 -29.09 21.62 -18.48
CA LEU A 10 -28.93 21.82 -17.03
C LEU A 10 -29.35 20.59 -16.24
N ARG A 11 -30.48 19.96 -16.59
CA ARG A 11 -30.96 18.74 -15.92
C ARG A 11 -30.01 17.57 -16.12
N ARG A 12 -29.45 17.43 -17.34
CA ARG A 12 -28.45 16.42 -17.65
C ARG A 12 -27.15 16.66 -16.87
N ALA A 13 -26.63 17.88 -16.86
CA ALA A 13 -25.43 18.25 -16.10
C ALA A 13 -25.58 18.04 -14.59
N VAL A 14 -26.75 18.37 -14.02
CA VAL A 14 -27.05 18.14 -12.59
C VAL A 14 -27.13 16.64 -12.27
N THR A 15 -27.75 15.85 -13.16
CA THR A 15 -27.85 14.39 -13.00
C THR A 15 -26.45 13.75 -13.04
N GLU A 16 -25.64 14.07 -14.05
CA GLU A 16 -24.28 13.56 -14.21
C GLU A 16 -23.39 13.95 -13.01
N THR A 17 -23.52 15.18 -12.50
CA THR A 17 -22.75 15.63 -11.32
C THR A 17 -23.15 14.87 -10.05
N ASN A 18 -24.43 14.60 -9.84
CA ASN A 18 -24.89 13.82 -8.69
C ASN A 18 -24.43 12.36 -8.78
N GLU A 19 -24.44 11.77 -9.97
CA GLU A 19 -23.93 10.40 -10.18
C GLU A 19 -22.43 10.30 -9.87
N ILE A 20 -21.62 11.28 -10.30
CA ILE A 20 -20.19 11.36 -9.95
C ILE A 20 -19.99 11.43 -8.44
N ARG A 21 -20.78 12.29 -7.76
CA ARG A 21 -20.72 12.44 -6.31
C ARG A 21 -21.07 11.13 -5.60
N ASP A 22 -22.14 10.46 -6.03
CA ASP A 22 -22.63 9.24 -5.40
C ASP A 22 -21.62 8.08 -5.59
N VAL A 23 -21.00 7.96 -6.77
CA VAL A 23 -19.90 7.00 -7.02
C VAL A 23 -18.69 7.31 -6.14
N ALA A 24 -18.29 8.59 -6.03
CA ALA A 24 -17.18 9.00 -5.18
C ALA A 24 -17.46 8.73 -3.69
N GLU A 25 -18.69 8.99 -3.22
CA GLU A 25 -19.10 8.71 -1.84
C GLU A 25 -19.09 7.20 -1.56
N MET A 26 -19.56 6.39 -2.50
CA MET A 26 -19.52 4.94 -2.41
C MET A 26 -18.09 4.40 -2.32
N VAL A 27 -17.20 4.84 -3.21
CA VAL A 27 -15.76 4.49 -3.18
C VAL A 27 -15.14 4.89 -1.83
N LEU A 28 -15.42 6.10 -1.36
CA LEU A 28 -14.87 6.58 -0.09
C LEU A 28 -15.37 5.76 1.11
N LYS A 29 -16.66 5.42 1.15
CA LYS A 29 -17.22 4.57 2.21
C LYS A 29 -16.58 3.19 2.23
N THR A 30 -16.35 2.59 1.06
CA THR A 30 -15.68 1.29 0.95
C THR A 30 -14.21 1.36 1.38
N ILE A 31 -13.47 2.42 1.01
CA ILE A 31 -12.11 2.65 1.51
C ILE A 31 -12.11 2.74 3.04
N ILE A 32 -13.02 3.51 3.63
CA ILE A 32 -13.13 3.65 5.09
C ILE A 32 -13.42 2.31 5.75
N TYR A 33 -14.35 1.52 5.20
CA TYR A 33 -14.70 0.20 5.69
C TYR A 33 -13.49 -0.74 5.73
N HIS A 34 -12.78 -0.87 4.61
CA HIS A 34 -11.61 -1.75 4.53
C HIS A 34 -10.46 -1.27 5.41
N MET A 35 -10.16 0.05 5.43
CA MET A 35 -9.15 0.59 6.34
C MET A 35 -9.44 0.29 7.81
N ARG A 36 -10.72 0.37 8.21
CA ARG A 36 -11.14 0.06 9.57
C ARG A 36 -10.91 -1.42 9.90
N ASN A 37 -11.36 -2.32 9.03
CA ASN A 37 -11.20 -3.77 9.26
C ASN A 37 -9.73 -4.18 9.30
N LEU A 38 -8.91 -3.63 8.40
CA LEU A 38 -7.46 -3.85 8.39
C LEU A 38 -6.79 -3.34 9.68
N TYR A 39 -7.23 -2.19 10.19
CA TYR A 39 -6.73 -1.63 11.43
C TYR A 39 -7.16 -2.44 12.66
N GLU A 40 -8.42 -2.87 12.72
CA GLU A 40 -8.95 -3.74 13.79
C GLU A 40 -8.16 -5.06 13.83
N LEU A 41 -8.00 -5.72 12.67
CA LEU A 41 -7.21 -6.96 12.54
C LEU A 41 -5.76 -6.79 13.00
N TYR A 42 -5.12 -5.67 12.64
CA TYR A 42 -3.75 -5.37 13.07
C TYR A 42 -3.62 -5.19 14.59
N ASN A 43 -4.62 -4.56 15.24
CA ASN A 43 -4.60 -4.38 16.68
C ASN A 43 -4.88 -5.69 17.43
N GLU A 44 -5.78 -6.52 16.91
CA GLU A 44 -6.04 -7.86 17.45
C GLU A 44 -4.79 -8.72 17.38
N PHE A 45 -4.11 -8.71 16.22
CA PHE A 45 -2.82 -9.37 16.03
C PHE A 45 -1.80 -8.94 17.08
N ILE A 46 -1.63 -7.63 17.30
CA ILE A 46 -0.72 -7.12 18.33
C ILE A 46 -1.08 -7.66 19.72
N ALA A 47 -2.36 -7.63 20.09
CA ALA A 47 -2.82 -8.05 21.40
C ALA A 47 -2.61 -9.55 21.63
N ASP A 48 -2.89 -10.39 20.64
CA ASP A 48 -2.66 -11.83 20.69
C ASP A 48 -1.17 -12.17 20.69
N LEU A 49 -0.40 -11.48 19.84
CA LEU A 49 1.05 -11.59 19.79
C LEU A 49 1.63 -11.29 21.17
N GLU A 50 1.22 -10.21 21.83
CA GLU A 50 1.72 -9.84 23.16
C GLU A 50 1.38 -10.89 24.22
N ARG A 51 0.12 -11.37 24.23
CA ARG A 51 -0.35 -12.45 25.13
C ARG A 51 0.32 -13.80 24.87
N GLY A 52 0.89 -14.01 23.68
CA GLY A 52 1.51 -15.28 23.29
C GLY A 52 0.50 -16.35 22.86
N ASP A 53 -0.74 -15.96 22.55
CA ASP A 53 -1.83 -16.85 22.08
C ASP A 53 -2.10 -16.64 20.57
N LEU A 54 -1.03 -16.33 19.82
CA LEU A 54 -1.16 -16.05 18.39
C LEU A 54 -1.47 -17.32 17.60
N LYS A 55 -2.65 -17.36 16.99
CA LYS A 55 -3.09 -18.38 16.03
C LYS A 55 -2.94 -17.84 14.60
N LEU A 56 -1.75 -18.01 14.05
CA LEU A 56 -1.37 -17.39 12.78
C LEU A 56 -2.32 -17.73 11.62
N GLU A 57 -2.81 -18.96 11.57
CA GLU A 57 -3.71 -19.43 10.52
C GLU A 57 -5.05 -18.66 10.51
N THR A 58 -5.52 -18.23 11.68
CA THR A 58 -6.73 -17.39 11.80
C THR A 58 -6.52 -16.05 11.10
N TYR A 59 -5.41 -15.38 11.41
CA TYR A 59 -5.07 -14.08 10.83
C TYR A 59 -4.81 -14.17 9.32
N ILE A 60 -4.13 -15.23 8.85
CA ILE A 60 -3.90 -15.42 7.41
C ILE A 60 -5.23 -15.58 6.67
N ARG A 61 -6.16 -16.37 7.21
CA ARG A 61 -7.48 -16.55 6.60
C ARG A 61 -8.30 -15.26 6.58
N GLU A 62 -8.29 -14.50 7.68
CA GLU A 62 -9.02 -13.21 7.76
C GLU A 62 -8.44 -12.18 6.79
N ILE A 63 -7.12 -12.17 6.59
CA ILE A 63 -6.48 -11.38 5.53
C ILE A 63 -6.97 -11.80 4.14
N GLU A 64 -7.03 -13.10 3.85
CA GLU A 64 -7.49 -13.62 2.55
C GLU A 64 -8.96 -13.26 2.28
N GLU A 65 -9.81 -13.31 3.30
CA GLU A 65 -11.21 -12.89 3.21
C GLU A 65 -11.32 -11.39 2.91
N LEU A 66 -10.56 -10.54 3.62
CA LEU A 66 -10.55 -9.09 3.36
C LEU A 66 -9.99 -8.73 1.99
N GLU A 67 -8.93 -9.41 1.52
CA GLU A 67 -8.36 -9.20 0.19
C GLU A 67 -9.39 -9.54 -0.89
N LYS A 68 -10.09 -10.66 -0.74
CA LYS A 68 -11.15 -11.08 -1.67
C LYS A 68 -12.33 -10.10 -1.69
N ASP A 69 -12.76 -9.61 -0.53
CA ASP A 69 -13.85 -8.64 -0.45
C ASP A 69 -13.45 -7.32 -1.13
N LEU A 70 -12.22 -6.86 -0.90
CA LEU A 70 -11.73 -5.66 -1.59
C LEU A 70 -11.60 -5.86 -3.10
N GLU A 71 -11.12 -7.02 -3.56
CA GLU A 71 -11.05 -7.33 -5.00
C GLU A 71 -12.44 -7.25 -5.65
N ILE A 72 -13.47 -7.79 -4.99
CA ILE A 72 -14.86 -7.71 -5.47
C ILE A 72 -15.32 -6.24 -5.57
N ASP A 73 -15.03 -5.43 -4.55
CA ASP A 73 -15.40 -4.02 -4.54
C ASP A 73 -14.64 -3.22 -5.61
N LEU A 74 -13.35 -3.49 -5.80
CA LEU A 74 -12.52 -2.85 -6.83
C LEU A 74 -13.01 -3.22 -8.24
N ASP A 75 -13.34 -4.49 -8.49
CA ASP A 75 -13.93 -4.94 -9.74
C ASP A 75 -15.28 -4.24 -10.00
N PHE A 76 -16.10 -4.10 -8.96
CA PHE A 76 -17.37 -3.38 -9.05
C PHE A 76 -17.16 -1.90 -9.39
N PHE A 77 -16.19 -1.23 -8.76
CA PHE A 77 -15.86 0.16 -9.07
C PHE A 77 -15.29 0.32 -10.47
N GLN A 78 -14.40 -0.58 -10.90
CA GLN A 78 -13.85 -0.55 -12.24
C GLN A 78 -14.97 -0.62 -13.29
N ARG A 79 -15.88 -1.59 -13.17
CA ARG A 79 -17.04 -1.71 -14.07
C ARG A 79 -17.93 -0.48 -14.03
N THR A 80 -18.13 0.11 -12.85
CA THR A 80 -18.93 1.34 -12.69
C THR A 80 -18.28 2.51 -13.44
N LEU A 81 -16.96 2.65 -13.32
CA LEU A 81 -16.19 3.73 -13.97
C LEU A 81 -16.06 3.55 -15.48
N GLU A 82 -15.90 2.32 -15.98
CA GLU A 82 -15.85 2.00 -17.43
C GLU A 82 -17.15 2.38 -18.16
N THR A 83 -18.27 2.50 -17.46
CA THR A 83 -19.54 2.96 -18.05
C THR A 83 -19.66 4.50 -18.09
N LYS A 84 -18.65 5.23 -17.62
CA LYS A 84 -18.68 6.69 -17.41
C LYS A 84 -17.54 7.42 -18.12
N GLU A 85 -17.37 7.14 -19.41
CA GLU A 85 -16.28 7.62 -20.27
C GLU A 85 -16.14 9.16 -20.36
N GLU A 86 -17.22 9.90 -20.12
CA GLU A 86 -17.21 11.36 -20.05
C GLU A 86 -16.41 11.90 -18.85
N ILE A 87 -16.42 11.20 -17.70
CA ILE A 87 -15.65 11.58 -16.50
C ILE A 87 -14.14 11.54 -16.77
N LYS A 88 -13.69 10.46 -17.44
CA LYS A 88 -12.29 10.25 -17.78
C LYS A 88 -11.76 11.35 -18.70
N LYS A 89 -12.56 11.70 -19.71
CA LYS A 89 -12.23 12.78 -20.66
C LYS A 89 -12.14 14.15 -19.95
N THR A 90 -13.08 14.46 -19.06
CA THR A 90 -13.04 15.72 -18.28
C THR A 90 -11.82 15.78 -17.34
N ALA A 91 -11.43 14.66 -16.71
CA ALA A 91 -10.26 14.61 -15.85
C ALA A 91 -8.94 14.87 -16.60
N GLU A 92 -8.83 14.38 -17.84
CA GLU A 92 -7.70 14.65 -18.74
C GLU A 92 -7.69 16.11 -19.21
N GLU A 93 -8.86 16.69 -19.51
CA GLU A 93 -9.00 18.08 -19.97
C GLU A 93 -8.65 19.12 -18.89
N ILE A 94 -8.87 18.83 -17.60
CA ILE A 94 -8.56 19.74 -16.49
C ILE A 94 -7.14 19.60 -15.92
N GLY A 95 -6.29 18.80 -16.55
CA GLY A 95 -4.84 18.83 -16.32
C GLY A 95 -4.40 18.38 -14.93
N ILE A 96 -5.04 17.35 -14.34
CA ILE A 96 -4.55 16.72 -13.11
C ILE A 96 -3.18 16.09 -13.40
N THR A 97 -2.11 16.83 -13.10
CA THR A 97 -0.72 16.35 -13.19
C THR A 97 -0.10 16.32 -11.80
N GLY A 98 0.37 15.14 -11.41
CA GLY A 98 0.87 14.86 -10.08
C GLY A 98 2.34 15.26 -9.92
N GLU A 99 2.61 16.50 -9.52
CA GLU A 99 3.94 16.91 -9.10
C GLU A 99 3.93 17.62 -7.74
N HIS A 100 4.01 16.82 -6.69
CA HIS A 100 4.28 17.29 -5.33
C HIS A 100 5.46 16.51 -4.73
N ARG A 101 6.44 17.22 -4.14
CA ARG A 101 7.62 16.61 -3.49
C ARG A 101 7.27 15.57 -2.41
N ALA A 102 6.13 15.74 -1.73
CA ALA A 102 5.62 14.77 -0.77
C ALA A 102 5.26 13.42 -1.42
N VAL A 103 4.76 13.44 -2.66
CA VAL A 103 4.40 12.23 -3.42
C VAL A 103 5.67 11.45 -3.80
N VAL A 104 6.75 12.15 -4.19
CA VAL A 104 8.04 11.52 -4.49
C VAL A 104 8.65 10.83 -3.26
N LEU A 105 8.57 11.46 -2.08
CA LEU A 105 9.04 10.86 -0.83
C LEU A 105 8.22 9.62 -0.46
N LEU A 106 6.88 9.71 -0.58
CA LEU A 106 5.98 8.60 -0.31
C LEU A 106 6.28 7.41 -1.23
N ILE A 107 6.35 7.62 -2.55
CA ILE A 107 6.64 6.57 -3.53
C ILE A 107 7.97 5.85 -3.22
N ASN A 108 8.98 6.58 -2.75
CA ASN A 108 10.30 6.03 -2.47
C ASN A 108 10.48 5.46 -1.06
N LEU A 109 9.51 5.65 -0.16
CA LEU A 109 9.59 5.21 1.23
C LEU A 109 9.90 3.70 1.41
N PRO A 110 9.33 2.76 0.62
CA PRO A 110 9.69 1.34 0.69
C PRO A 110 11.19 1.10 0.49
N THR A 111 11.78 1.77 -0.51
CA THR A 111 13.20 1.64 -0.85
C THR A 111 14.08 2.27 0.22
N LEU A 112 13.69 3.44 0.74
CA LEU A 112 14.40 4.12 1.83
C LEU A 112 14.48 3.24 3.07
N LEU A 113 13.34 2.68 3.52
CA LEU A 113 13.30 1.82 4.71
C LEU A 113 14.15 0.57 4.55
N LYS A 114 14.13 -0.08 3.38
CA LYS A 114 15.00 -1.23 3.08
C LYS A 114 16.47 -0.86 3.21
N ARG A 115 16.90 0.25 2.62
CA ARG A 115 18.31 0.68 2.64
C ARG A 115 18.77 1.10 4.02
N VAL A 116 18.02 1.98 4.68
CA VAL A 116 18.34 2.43 6.04
C VAL A 116 18.34 1.23 6.99
N GLY A 117 17.36 0.33 6.89
CA GLY A 117 17.30 -0.89 7.66
C GLY A 117 18.53 -1.78 7.44
N CYS A 118 18.96 -1.97 6.19
CA CYS A 118 20.16 -2.75 5.88
C CYS A 118 21.45 -2.09 6.41
N LYS A 119 21.61 -0.76 6.25
CA LYS A 119 22.79 -0.03 6.75
C LYS A 119 22.88 -0.04 8.28
N THR A 120 21.74 -0.01 8.97
CA THR A 120 21.66 0.03 10.43
C THR A 120 21.46 -1.35 11.08
N GLU A 121 21.52 -2.42 10.28
CA GLU A 121 21.24 -3.80 10.71
C GLU A 121 19.86 -3.98 11.39
N ASN A 122 18.91 -3.08 11.09
CA ASN A 122 17.55 -3.11 11.61
C ASN A 122 16.64 -3.90 10.67
N MET A 123 16.59 -5.22 10.86
CA MET A 123 15.76 -6.12 10.04
C MET A 123 14.26 -5.76 10.08
N GLY A 124 13.74 -5.27 11.21
CA GLY A 124 12.34 -4.85 11.31
C GLY A 124 12.01 -3.69 10.37
N MET A 125 12.96 -2.77 10.17
CA MET A 125 12.82 -1.68 9.21
C MET A 125 12.87 -2.17 7.76
N VAL A 126 13.72 -3.18 7.46
CA VAL A 126 13.73 -3.82 6.14
C VAL A 126 12.39 -4.48 5.84
N MET A 127 11.83 -5.23 6.80
CA MET A 127 10.52 -5.86 6.67
C MET A 127 9.39 -4.85 6.48
N LEU A 128 9.42 -3.71 7.17
CA LEU A 128 8.46 -2.63 6.96
C LEU A 128 8.55 -2.04 5.55
N GLY A 129 9.77 -1.87 5.03
CA GLY A 129 9.96 -1.48 3.63
C GLY A 129 9.44 -2.51 2.63
N ILE A 130 9.53 -3.81 2.94
CA ILE A 130 8.92 -4.89 2.14
C ILE A 130 7.39 -4.81 2.19
N ALA A 131 6.81 -4.63 3.37
CA ALA A 131 5.37 -4.48 3.56
C ALA A 131 4.81 -3.33 2.71
N LEU A 132 5.41 -2.14 2.81
CA LEU A 132 5.00 -1.00 1.98
C LEU A 132 5.19 -1.25 0.49
N GLY A 133 6.25 -1.96 0.09
CA GLY A 133 6.45 -2.35 -1.30
C GLY A 133 5.35 -3.27 -1.84
N HIS A 134 4.82 -4.18 -1.01
CA HIS A 134 3.65 -4.99 -1.36
C HIS A 134 2.38 -4.16 -1.42
N ALA A 135 2.15 -3.26 -0.45
CA ALA A 135 1.00 -2.36 -0.45
C ALA A 135 0.95 -1.51 -1.72
N TYR A 136 2.07 -0.92 -2.13
CA TYR A 136 2.14 -0.09 -3.33
C TYR A 136 1.97 -0.90 -4.61
N GLY A 137 2.32 -2.19 -4.58
CA GLY A 137 2.07 -3.13 -5.67
C GLY A 137 0.69 -3.77 -5.65
N GLY A 138 -0.23 -3.33 -4.78
CA GLY A 138 -1.60 -3.86 -4.68
C GLY A 138 -1.69 -5.28 -4.08
N ARG A 139 -0.65 -5.78 -3.43
CA ARG A 139 -0.59 -7.14 -2.83
C ARG A 139 -0.89 -7.07 -1.34
N ILE A 140 -2.17 -7.06 -0.97
CA ILE A 140 -2.62 -6.73 0.39
C ILE A 140 -2.23 -7.82 1.37
N LYS A 141 -2.45 -9.09 1.01
CA LYS A 141 -2.07 -10.20 1.88
C LYS A 141 -0.59 -10.18 2.21
N ASN A 142 0.24 -10.02 1.18
CA ASN A 142 1.69 -9.99 1.38
C ASN A 142 2.13 -8.78 2.20
N SER A 143 1.46 -7.63 2.01
CA SER A 143 1.72 -6.42 2.78
C SER A 143 1.44 -6.63 4.27
N LEU A 144 0.25 -7.15 4.62
CA LEU A 144 -0.13 -7.36 6.01
C LEU A 144 0.72 -8.42 6.69
N CYS A 145 1.03 -9.51 5.99
CA CYS A 145 1.91 -10.54 6.54
C CYS A 145 3.33 -10.03 6.80
N ALA A 146 3.89 -9.23 5.89
CA ALA A 146 5.18 -8.58 6.12
C ALA A 146 5.11 -7.57 7.28
N LEU A 147 4.00 -6.84 7.43
CA LEU A 147 3.77 -5.91 8.54
C LEU A 147 3.65 -6.65 9.89
N PHE A 148 2.94 -7.76 9.95
CA PHE A 148 2.84 -8.61 11.13
C PHE A 148 4.21 -9.15 11.56
N ALA A 149 5.00 -9.64 10.61
CA ALA A 149 6.36 -10.08 10.89
C ALA A 149 7.27 -8.94 11.36
N ALA A 150 7.20 -7.77 10.73
CA ALA A 150 7.93 -6.57 11.17
C ALA A 150 7.55 -6.19 12.61
N THR A 151 6.26 -6.25 12.95
CA THR A 151 5.74 -5.95 14.28
C THR A 151 6.21 -6.97 15.32
N ALA A 152 6.21 -8.26 14.97
CA ALA A 152 6.76 -9.32 15.80
C ALA A 152 8.26 -9.11 16.07
N ALA A 153 9.02 -8.76 15.03
CA ALA A 153 10.45 -8.43 15.17
C ALA A 153 10.68 -7.21 16.08
N GLN A 154 9.91 -6.14 15.92
CA GLN A 154 9.98 -4.94 16.79
C GLN A 154 9.71 -5.25 18.26
N LYS A 155 8.86 -6.25 18.54
CA LYS A 155 8.58 -6.74 19.90
C LYS A 155 9.56 -7.82 20.37
N ASN A 156 10.68 -8.03 19.68
CA ASN A 156 11.68 -9.07 19.95
C ASN A 156 11.14 -10.51 19.89
N LYS A 157 10.02 -10.72 19.20
CA LYS A 157 9.37 -12.02 19.02
C LYS A 157 9.80 -12.67 17.69
N TRP A 158 11.12 -12.86 17.53
CA TRP A 158 11.76 -13.28 16.27
C TRP A 158 11.26 -14.61 15.72
N LYS A 159 10.94 -15.58 16.59
CA LYS A 159 10.33 -16.85 16.17
C LYS A 159 9.02 -16.63 15.42
N TYR A 160 8.14 -15.79 15.98
CA TYR A 160 6.88 -15.44 15.32
C TYR A 160 7.11 -14.70 14.01
N ALA A 161 8.08 -13.76 13.96
CA ALA A 161 8.42 -13.07 12.72
C ALA A 161 8.82 -14.04 11.60
N ALA A 162 9.68 -15.02 11.91
CA ALA A 162 10.10 -16.03 10.95
C ALA A 162 8.96 -16.98 10.55
N ASP A 163 8.13 -17.42 11.50
CA ASP A 163 6.99 -18.30 11.25
C ASP A 163 5.94 -17.60 10.36
N ILE A 164 5.60 -16.34 10.65
CA ILE A 164 4.71 -15.51 9.83
C ILE A 164 5.24 -15.40 8.40
N TRP A 165 6.52 -15.04 8.27
CA TRP A 165 7.15 -14.84 6.97
C TRP A 165 7.11 -16.13 6.13
N ARG A 166 7.50 -17.26 6.73
CA ARG A 166 7.53 -18.54 6.05
C ARG A 166 6.15 -19.03 5.66
N GLN A 167 5.18 -18.98 6.57
CA GLN A 167 3.85 -19.53 6.31
C GLN A 167 3.03 -18.65 5.38
N CYS A 168 3.13 -17.33 5.51
CA CYS A 168 2.30 -16.44 4.71
C CYS A 168 2.95 -16.02 3.38
N LEU A 169 4.27 -15.77 3.36
CA LEU A 169 4.99 -15.31 2.16
C LEU A 169 5.71 -16.44 1.43
N GLY A 170 5.79 -17.64 2.02
CA GLY A 170 6.37 -18.83 1.38
C GLY A 170 7.89 -18.78 1.23
N VAL A 171 8.56 -17.83 1.86
CA VAL A 171 10.01 -17.61 1.76
C VAL A 171 10.67 -17.60 3.13
N ASP A 172 11.97 -17.90 3.18
CA ASP A 172 12.75 -17.80 4.41
C ASP A 172 13.13 -16.33 4.67
N LEU A 173 12.81 -15.83 5.87
CA LEU A 173 13.00 -14.42 6.24
C LEU A 173 14.47 -13.98 6.16
N GLU A 174 15.38 -14.81 6.67
CA GLU A 174 16.80 -14.48 6.72
C GLU A 174 17.39 -14.39 5.30
N THR A 175 17.01 -15.34 4.44
CA THR A 175 17.41 -15.36 3.03
C THR A 175 16.90 -14.15 2.28
N GLU A 176 15.62 -13.79 2.45
CA GLU A 176 15.00 -12.64 1.80
C GLU A 176 15.67 -11.32 2.21
N VAL A 177 15.89 -11.12 3.51
CA VAL A 177 16.56 -9.92 4.05
C VAL A 177 18.01 -9.84 3.53
N ARG A 178 18.75 -10.95 3.54
CA ARG A 178 20.12 -10.99 2.99
C ARG A 178 20.17 -10.62 1.52
N LEU A 179 19.23 -11.11 0.71
CA LEU A 179 19.13 -10.77 -0.70
C LEU A 179 18.89 -9.27 -0.88
N ILE A 180 17.91 -8.70 -0.17
CA ILE A 180 17.58 -7.27 -0.24
C ILE A 180 18.75 -6.40 0.21
N CYS A 181 19.44 -6.77 1.28
CA CYS A 181 20.60 -6.02 1.75
C CYS A 181 21.81 -6.17 0.82
N GLY A 182 22.02 -7.34 0.22
CA GLY A 182 23.02 -7.53 -0.83
C GLY A 182 22.75 -6.66 -2.06
N LEU A 183 21.50 -6.62 -2.52
CA LEU A 183 21.09 -5.74 -3.64
C LEU A 183 21.23 -4.26 -3.27
N SER A 184 20.88 -3.88 -2.05
CA SER A 184 21.03 -2.50 -1.57
C SER A 184 22.49 -2.06 -1.59
N LYS A 185 23.40 -2.93 -1.12
CA LYS A 185 24.84 -2.69 -1.17
C LYS A 185 25.36 -2.55 -2.60
N ILE A 186 24.91 -3.39 -3.53
CA ILE A 186 25.29 -3.27 -4.95
C ILE A 186 24.85 -1.91 -5.50
N VAL A 187 23.62 -1.47 -5.22
CA VAL A 187 23.18 -0.15 -5.71
C VAL A 187 24.04 0.98 -5.13
N GLU A 188 24.43 0.89 -3.86
CA GLU A 188 25.30 1.86 -3.21
C GLU A 188 26.72 1.86 -3.80
N ASP A 189 27.35 0.69 -3.92
CA ASP A 189 28.72 0.51 -4.41
C ASP A 189 28.88 1.00 -5.87
N PHE A 190 27.83 0.84 -6.68
CA PHE A 190 27.84 1.23 -8.10
C PHE A 190 27.15 2.57 -8.39
N ASN A 191 26.71 3.31 -7.37
CA ASN A 191 25.98 4.58 -7.50
C ASN A 191 24.77 4.52 -8.48
N LEU A 192 24.02 3.41 -8.46
CA LEU A 192 22.88 3.18 -9.37
C LEU A 192 21.60 3.92 -8.93
N ASP A 193 21.67 4.69 -7.84
CA ASP A 193 20.61 5.46 -7.21
C ASP A 193 20.23 6.77 -7.94
N LYS A 194 21.04 7.20 -8.92
CA LYS A 194 20.75 8.37 -9.79
C LYS A 194 19.50 8.23 -10.66
N LEU A 195 18.92 7.04 -10.77
CA LEU A 195 17.76 6.76 -11.63
C LEU A 195 16.39 7.05 -10.97
N GLY A 196 16.32 7.35 -9.66
CA GLY A 196 15.05 7.40 -8.91
C GLY A 196 14.78 8.65 -8.07
N SER A 197 15.49 9.77 -8.28
CA SER A 197 15.32 11.02 -7.51
C SER A 197 15.52 10.90 -5.98
N LEU A 198 16.18 9.82 -5.54
CA LEU A 198 16.53 9.54 -4.13
C LEU A 198 17.90 10.09 -3.71
N SER A 199 18.61 10.72 -4.65
CA SER A 199 20.02 11.12 -4.55
C SER A 199 20.33 11.93 -3.30
N ASP A 200 19.55 12.98 -3.00
CA ASP A 200 19.94 13.95 -1.97
C ASP A 200 19.83 13.38 -0.55
N VAL A 201 18.75 12.66 -0.24
CA VAL A 201 18.54 12.00 1.07
C VAL A 201 19.57 10.89 1.30
N LEU A 202 19.92 10.17 0.24
CA LEU A 202 20.92 9.10 0.32
C LEU A 202 22.35 9.61 0.35
N GLU A 203 22.65 10.74 -0.32
CA GLU A 203 23.95 11.40 -0.22
C GLU A 203 24.22 11.91 1.19
N GLU A 204 23.21 12.45 1.89
CA GLU A 204 23.34 12.82 3.30
C GLU A 204 23.66 11.61 4.17
N LEU A 205 22.95 10.49 3.97
CA LEU A 205 23.24 9.23 4.67
C LEU A 205 24.62 8.66 4.34
N ARG A 206 25.17 8.85 3.14
CA ARG A 206 26.54 8.38 2.80
C ARG A 206 27.64 9.13 3.57
N ARG A 207 27.37 10.36 4.01
CA ARG A 207 28.36 11.22 4.70
C ARG A 207 28.42 10.99 6.21
N THR A 208 27.44 10.28 6.78
CA THR A 208 27.37 9.82 8.18
C THR A 208 27.76 8.36 8.31
#